data_AF-A0AA37KJ11-F1
#
_entry.id   AF-A0AA37KJ11-F1
#
_cell.length_a   1.000
_cell.length_b   1.000
_cell.length_c   1.000
_cell.angle_alpha   90.00
_cell.angle_beta   90.00
_cell.angle_gamma   90.00
#
_symmetry.space_group_name_H-M   'P 1'
#
loop_
_entity.id
_entity.type
_entity.pdbx_description
1 polymer ?
#
loop_
_entity_poly.entity_id
_entity_poly.type
_entity_poly.pdbx_seq_one_letter_code
_entity_poly.pdbx_strand_id
1 'polypeptide(L)'
;METKKAPQIPYGISDFVRMRTENYYYVDKTMYLPLIEDTASYIFMIRPRRFGKSLFLSMMKAYYNILQKDRFEELFGGLWIGKNSTDQRNRFQVIYFDFSKAGGALERLEECFETYCNVVLDLFIKDYASYYYDDFEEKRCI
;
A
#
# COMPACT_ATOMS: atom_id res chain seq x y z
N MET A 1 -29.74 -11.53 -17.08
CA MET A 1 -29.46 -10.83 -15.81
C MET A 1 -28.32 -11.57 -15.14
N GLU A 2 -27.12 -11.01 -15.13
CA GLU A 2 -26.01 -11.61 -14.39
C GLU A 2 -26.29 -11.53 -12.88
N THR A 3 -26.26 -12.67 -12.22
CA THR A 3 -26.44 -12.76 -10.76
C THR A 3 -25.18 -12.23 -10.08
N LYS A 4 -25.26 -11.00 -9.54
CA LYS A 4 -24.14 -10.37 -8.83
C LYS A 4 -23.79 -11.21 -7.61
N LYS A 5 -22.63 -11.87 -7.64
CA LYS A 5 -22.16 -12.75 -6.56
C LYS A 5 -21.97 -11.95 -5.26
N ALA A 6 -22.48 -12.47 -4.14
CA ALA A 6 -22.32 -11.84 -2.84
C ALA A 6 -20.83 -11.64 -2.49
N PRO A 7 -20.44 -10.50 -1.88
CA PRO A 7 -19.06 -10.25 -1.49
C PRO A 7 -18.55 -11.27 -0.49
N GLN A 8 -17.28 -11.68 -0.62
CA GLN A 8 -16.66 -12.63 0.29
C GLN A 8 -16.17 -11.94 1.57
N ILE A 9 -16.19 -12.65 2.70
CA ILE A 9 -15.60 -12.14 3.95
C ILE A 9 -14.07 -12.21 3.84
N PRO A 10 -13.34 -11.09 3.99
CA PRO A 10 -11.89 -11.03 3.81
C PRO A 10 -11.15 -11.56 5.05
N TYR A 11 -11.16 -12.86 5.28
CA TYR A 11 -10.46 -13.44 6.43
C TYR A 11 -8.94 -13.49 6.17
N GLY A 12 -8.17 -12.73 6.96
CA GLY A 12 -6.70 -12.69 6.86
C GLY A 12 -6.16 -11.88 5.67
N ILE A 13 -7.01 -11.18 4.93
CA ILE A 13 -6.60 -10.35 3.79
C ILE A 13 -6.30 -8.94 4.29
N SER A 14 -5.10 -8.46 3.94
CA SER A 14 -4.64 -7.10 4.27
C SER A 14 -4.15 -6.31 3.05
N ASP A 15 -4.36 -6.87 1.85
CA ASP A 15 -4.08 -6.20 0.59
C ASP A 15 -5.33 -5.46 0.12
N PHE A 16 -5.26 -4.12 0.11
CA PHE A 16 -6.35 -3.27 -0.31
C PHE A 16 -6.70 -3.42 -1.79
N VAL A 17 -5.69 -3.52 -2.67
CA VAL A 17 -5.92 -3.67 -4.11
C VAL A 17 -6.69 -4.95 -4.36
N ARG A 18 -6.24 -6.05 -3.74
CA ARG A 18 -6.93 -7.34 -3.79
C ARG A 18 -8.36 -7.28 -3.26
N MET A 19 -8.58 -6.58 -2.14
CA MET A 19 -9.93 -6.39 -1.60
C MET A 19 -10.87 -5.68 -2.56
N ARG A 20 -10.36 -4.72 -3.35
CA ARG A 20 -11.15 -3.97 -4.32
C ARG A 20 -11.42 -4.76 -5.61
N THR A 21 -10.50 -5.61 -6.04
CA THR A 21 -10.60 -6.34 -7.32
C THR A 21 -11.27 -7.71 -7.22
N GLU A 22 -11.14 -8.42 -6.08
CA GLU A 22 -11.61 -9.81 -5.94
C GLU A 22 -13.00 -9.95 -5.28
N ASN A 23 -13.84 -8.90 -5.32
CA ASN A 23 -15.20 -8.89 -4.75
C ASN A 23 -15.24 -9.27 -3.24
N TYR A 24 -14.33 -8.70 -2.45
CA TYR A 24 -14.36 -8.82 -1.00
C TYR A 24 -15.23 -7.72 -0.36
N TYR A 25 -15.81 -8.06 0.79
CA TYR A 25 -16.50 -7.08 1.62
C TYR A 25 -15.47 -6.11 2.24
N TYR A 26 -15.51 -4.84 1.83
CA TYR A 26 -14.64 -3.78 2.35
C TYR A 26 -15.46 -2.73 3.08
N VAL A 27 -15.05 -2.39 4.31
CA VAL A 27 -15.61 -1.27 5.06
C VAL A 27 -14.80 -0.03 4.76
N ASP A 28 -15.43 0.95 4.14
CA ASP A 28 -14.76 2.18 3.73
C ASP A 28 -14.33 3.02 4.95
N LYS A 29 -13.03 3.28 5.03
CA LYS A 29 -12.38 4.16 6.02
C LYS A 29 -11.57 5.28 5.35
N THR A 30 -11.76 5.49 4.06
CA THR A 30 -10.97 6.44 3.28
C THR A 30 -11.23 7.90 3.70
N MET A 31 -12.35 8.17 4.37
CA MET A 31 -12.65 9.47 4.98
C MET A 31 -11.64 9.95 6.02
N TYR A 32 -10.79 9.07 6.56
CA TYR A 32 -9.74 9.46 7.50
C TYR A 32 -8.46 9.97 6.82
N LEU A 33 -8.32 9.81 5.49
CA LEU A 33 -7.11 10.27 4.79
C LEU A 33 -6.90 11.79 4.90
N PRO A 34 -7.92 12.65 4.66
CA PRO A 34 -7.74 14.10 4.83
C PRO A 34 -7.43 14.49 6.28
N LEU A 35 -8.03 13.78 7.25
CA LEU A 35 -7.74 14.03 8.68
C LEU A 35 -6.28 13.70 9.00
N ILE A 36 -5.75 12.62 8.43
CA ILE A 36 -4.34 12.24 8.59
C ILE A 36 -3.43 13.30 7.98
N GLU A 37 -3.76 13.78 6.78
CA GLU A 37 -3.01 14.83 6.09
C GLU A 37 -2.95 16.15 6.87
N ASP A 38 -3.99 16.46 7.66
CA ASP A 38 -4.08 17.65 8.52
C ASP A 38 -3.46 17.45 9.93
N THR A 39 -3.12 16.22 10.31
CA THR A 39 -2.57 15.92 11.66
C THR A 39 -1.04 16.01 11.74
N ALA A 40 -0.50 15.81 12.95
CA ALA A 40 0.93 15.87 13.26
C ALA A 40 1.79 14.99 12.33
N SER A 41 3.05 15.39 12.11
CA SER A 41 3.99 14.74 11.19
C SER A 41 4.26 13.25 11.45
N TYR A 42 3.89 12.73 12.62
CA TYR A 42 4.09 11.33 13.02
C TYR A 42 2.85 10.76 13.69
N ILE A 43 2.29 9.69 13.11
CA ILE A 43 1.11 9.00 13.62
C ILE A 43 1.49 7.58 14.05
N PHE A 44 1.21 7.23 15.31
CA PHE A 44 1.47 5.90 15.85
C PHE A 44 0.16 5.14 16.16
N MET A 45 -0.07 4.02 15.48
CA MET A 45 -1.33 3.26 15.57
C MET A 45 -1.19 2.03 16.51
N ILE A 46 -1.26 2.23 17.83
CA ILE A 46 -0.82 1.18 18.79
C ILE A 46 -1.75 -0.01 19.08
N ARG A 47 -3.09 0.08 19.16
CA ARG A 47 -3.99 -1.10 19.42
C ARG A 47 -5.45 -0.83 19.02
N PRO A 48 -6.35 -1.84 18.87
CA PRO A 48 -6.25 -3.31 19.12
C PRO A 48 -5.84 -4.17 17.89
N ARG A 49 -5.63 -5.48 18.12
CA ARG A 49 -5.35 -6.52 17.10
C ARG A 49 -6.55 -6.72 16.17
N ARG A 50 -6.32 -7.04 14.89
CA ARG A 50 -7.35 -7.19 13.83
C ARG A 50 -8.18 -5.93 13.55
N PHE A 51 -7.71 -4.75 13.98
CA PHE A 51 -8.37 -3.47 13.69
C PHE A 51 -8.25 -3.02 12.21
N GLY A 52 -7.47 -3.75 11.40
CA GLY A 52 -7.27 -3.44 9.98
C GLY A 52 -6.17 -2.42 9.72
N LYS A 53 -5.18 -2.29 10.60
CA LYS A 53 -4.05 -1.35 10.42
C LYS A 53 -3.24 -1.67 9.15
N SER A 54 -2.90 -2.93 8.94
CA SER A 54 -2.18 -3.37 7.72
C SER A 54 -2.98 -3.08 6.46
N LEU A 55 -4.29 -3.36 6.48
CA LEU A 55 -5.20 -3.02 5.37
C LEU A 55 -5.25 -1.51 5.12
N PHE A 56 -5.28 -0.71 6.20
CA PHE A 56 -5.29 0.74 6.12
C PHE A 56 -3.98 1.29 5.53
N LEU A 57 -2.82 0.76 5.93
CA LEU A 57 -1.52 1.10 5.35
C LEU A 57 -1.43 0.68 3.87
N SER A 58 -1.97 -0.50 3.51
CA SER A 58 -2.07 -0.94 2.11
C SER A 58 -2.95 -0.01 1.28
N MET A 59 -4.06 0.46 1.84
CA MET A 59 -4.93 1.46 1.22
C MET A 59 -4.21 2.80 1.04
N MET A 60 -3.49 3.30 2.06
CA MET A 60 -2.67 4.52 1.95
C MET A 60 -1.60 4.38 0.86
N LYS A 61 -0.90 3.23 0.83
CA LYS A 61 0.08 2.93 -0.23
C LYS A 61 -0.58 3.05 -1.61
N ALA A 62 -1.76 2.48 -1.81
CA ALA A 62 -2.46 2.57 -3.09
C ALA A 62 -2.95 4.00 -3.42
N TYR A 63 -3.37 4.77 -2.42
CA TYR A 63 -3.91 6.12 -2.61
C TYR A 63 -2.84 7.14 -2.98
N TYR A 64 -1.69 7.10 -2.30
CA TYR A 64 -0.62 8.09 -2.46
C TYR A 64 0.33 7.77 -3.63
N ASN A 65 0.44 6.50 -4.02
CA ASN A 65 1.39 6.06 -5.04
C ASN A 65 1.01 6.56 -6.44
N ILE A 66 1.95 7.26 -7.10
CA ILE A 66 1.81 7.77 -8.47
C ILE A 66 1.61 6.66 -9.51
N LEU A 67 2.18 5.47 -9.30
CA LEU A 67 2.00 4.31 -10.19
C LEU A 67 0.56 3.78 -10.20
N GLN A 68 -0.27 4.17 -9.24
CA GLN A 68 -1.69 3.78 -9.19
C GLN A 68 -2.63 4.81 -9.82
N LYS A 69 -2.09 5.87 -10.44
CA LYS A 69 -2.88 6.98 -11.01
C LYS A 69 -3.92 6.49 -12.02
N ASP A 70 -3.53 5.60 -12.92
CA ASP A 70 -4.43 5.07 -13.97
C ASP A 70 -5.50 4.11 -13.43
N ARG A 71 -5.31 3.63 -12.19
CA ARG A 71 -6.23 2.72 -11.49
C ARG A 71 -7.07 3.42 -10.42
N PHE A 72 -7.01 4.74 -10.35
CA PHE A 72 -7.69 5.48 -9.28
C PHE A 72 -9.20 5.20 -9.25
N GLU A 73 -9.86 5.23 -10.42
CA GLU A 73 -11.31 5.03 -10.49
C GLU A 73 -11.71 3.61 -10.09
N GLU A 74 -10.95 2.60 -10.54
CA GLU A 74 -11.13 1.19 -10.17
C GLU A 74 -11.05 1.00 -8.64
N LEU A 75 -10.01 1.56 -8.02
CA LEU A 75 -9.71 1.33 -6.61
C LEU A 75 -10.55 2.19 -5.67
N PHE A 76 -10.76 3.46 -6.02
CA PHE A 76 -11.33 4.47 -5.12
C PHE A 76 -12.64 5.10 -5.61
N GLY A 77 -13.03 4.99 -6.88
CA GLY A 77 -14.21 5.68 -7.42
C GLY A 77 -15.52 5.38 -6.66
N GLY A 78 -15.66 4.15 -6.16
CA GLY A 78 -16.78 3.73 -5.31
C GLY A 78 -16.67 4.07 -3.82
N LEU A 79 -15.58 4.71 -3.38
CA LEU A 79 -15.29 5.04 -1.98
C LEU A 79 -15.49 6.53 -1.71
N TRP A 80 -15.54 6.92 -0.44
CA TRP A 80 -15.71 8.30 -0.01
C TRP A 80 -14.62 9.21 -0.58
N ILE A 81 -13.35 8.77 -0.53
CA ILE A 81 -12.22 9.55 -1.06
C ILE A 81 -12.17 9.62 -2.59
N GLY A 82 -12.88 8.72 -3.29
CA GLY A 82 -13.05 8.82 -4.74
C GLY A 82 -13.79 10.09 -5.14
N LYS A 83 -14.78 10.48 -4.32
CA LYS A 83 -15.61 11.68 -4.50
C LYS A 83 -15.03 12.93 -3.81
N ASN A 84 -14.19 12.73 -2.79
CA ASN A 84 -13.63 13.80 -1.95
C ASN A 84 -12.09 13.72 -1.95
N SER A 85 -11.49 13.56 -3.13
CA SER A 85 -10.05 13.36 -3.24
C SER A 85 -9.27 14.59 -2.78
N THR A 86 -8.13 14.37 -2.13
CA THR A 86 -7.19 15.42 -1.75
C THR A 86 -6.17 15.69 -2.85
N ASP A 87 -5.47 16.82 -2.77
CA ASP A 87 -4.37 17.18 -3.69
C ASP A 87 -3.15 16.25 -3.59
N GLN A 88 -3.14 15.38 -2.58
CA GLN A 88 -2.08 14.40 -2.33
C GLN A 88 -2.31 13.07 -3.04
N ARG A 89 -3.49 12.88 -3.64
CA ARG A 89 -3.84 11.68 -4.43
C ARG A 89 -2.80 11.38 -5.51
N ASN A 90 -2.29 10.15 -5.53
CA ASN A 90 -1.39 9.59 -6.55
C ASN A 90 -0.22 10.53 -6.91
N ARG A 91 0.34 11.22 -5.92
CA ARG A 91 1.38 12.25 -6.13
C ARG A 91 2.78 11.77 -5.79
N PHE A 92 2.91 10.71 -5.01
CA PHE A 92 4.17 10.33 -4.38
C PHE A 92 4.72 9.02 -4.92
N GLN A 93 6.04 8.87 -4.85
CA GLN A 93 6.68 7.56 -4.92
C GLN A 93 6.68 6.99 -3.50
N VAL A 94 6.12 5.80 -3.32
CA VAL A 94 5.89 5.21 -1.99
C VAL A 94 6.79 4.01 -1.78
N ILE A 95 7.63 4.07 -0.75
CA ILE A 95 8.34 2.91 -0.19
C ILE A 95 7.46 2.26 0.88
N TYR A 96 7.35 0.94 0.86
CA TYR A 96 6.54 0.18 1.82
C TYR A 96 7.34 -0.95 2.45
N PHE A 97 7.61 -0.83 3.75
CA PHE A 97 8.27 -1.87 4.53
C PHE A 97 7.26 -2.70 5.32
N ASP A 98 7.40 -4.02 5.21
CA ASP A 98 6.69 -5.03 5.99
C ASP A 98 7.70 -5.87 6.76
N PHE A 99 8.12 -5.35 7.91
CA PHE A 99 9.14 -6.00 8.74
C PHE A 99 8.68 -7.32 9.39
N SER A 100 7.41 -7.73 9.22
CA SER A 100 7.00 -9.10 9.56
C SER A 100 7.72 -10.14 8.69
N LYS A 101 8.19 -9.73 7.51
CA LYS A 101 8.94 -10.56 6.55
C LYS A 101 10.46 -10.56 6.79
N ALA A 102 10.97 -9.61 7.57
CA ALA A 102 12.39 -9.51 7.93
C ALA A 102 12.79 -10.43 9.10
N GLY A 103 11.87 -11.29 9.57
CA GLY A 103 12.08 -12.15 10.73
C GLY A 103 13.07 -13.30 10.45
N GLY A 104 13.88 -13.62 11.47
CA GLY A 104 14.85 -14.71 11.47
C GLY A 104 15.26 -15.08 12.90
N ALA A 105 16.14 -16.07 13.06
CA ALA A 105 16.76 -16.34 14.36
C ALA A 105 17.53 -15.10 14.85
N LEU A 106 17.56 -14.86 16.16
CA LEU A 106 18.13 -13.65 16.77
C LEU A 106 19.58 -13.39 16.31
N GLU A 107 20.33 -14.48 16.09
CA GLU A 107 21.74 -14.49 15.64
C GLU A 107 21.94 -13.92 14.23
N ARG A 108 20.90 -13.94 13.38
CA ARG A 108 20.96 -13.46 11.98
C ARG A 108 20.00 -12.29 11.73
N LEU A 109 19.45 -11.70 12.78
CA LEU A 109 18.41 -10.67 12.66
C LEU A 109 18.89 -9.46 11.84
N GLU A 110 20.12 -9.01 12.09
CA GLU A 110 20.74 -7.89 11.37
C GLU A 110 20.89 -8.21 9.88
N GLU A 111 21.52 -9.34 9.54
CA GLU A 111 21.70 -9.80 8.16
C GLU A 111 20.34 -9.95 7.42
N CYS A 112 19.33 -10.54 8.07
CA CYS A 112 17.99 -10.70 7.51
C CYS A 112 17.29 -9.35 7.30
N PHE A 113 17.47 -8.41 8.23
CA PHE A 113 16.90 -7.07 8.14
C PHE A 113 17.53 -6.28 7.00
N GLU A 114 18.87 -6.28 6.89
CA GLU A 114 19.59 -5.62 5.81
C GLU A 114 19.22 -6.19 4.45
N THR A 115 19.23 -7.52 4.33
CA THR A 115 18.83 -8.21 3.09
C THR A 115 17.41 -7.81 2.67
N TYR A 116 16.47 -7.79 3.62
CA TYR A 116 15.09 -7.39 3.34
C TYR A 116 15.00 -5.93 2.89
N CYS A 117 15.70 -5.02 3.56
CA CYS A 117 15.72 -3.60 3.20
C CYS A 117 16.28 -3.40 1.79
N ASN A 118 17.40 -4.05 1.45
CA ASN A 118 18.00 -3.97 0.12
C ASN A 118 17.03 -4.44 -0.97
N VAL A 119 16.36 -5.59 -0.77
CA VAL A 119 15.35 -6.07 -1.71
C VAL A 119 14.21 -5.07 -1.90
N VAL A 120 13.71 -4.45 -0.83
CA VAL A 120 12.63 -3.45 -0.92
C VAL A 120 13.11 -2.20 -1.66
N LEU A 121 14.34 -1.76 -1.43
CA LEU A 121 14.93 -0.60 -2.09
C LEU A 121 15.18 -0.85 -3.59
N ASP A 122 15.70 -2.02 -3.94
CA ASP A 122 15.92 -2.40 -5.35
C ASP A 122 14.60 -2.47 -6.13
N LEU A 123 13.57 -3.06 -5.52
CA LEU A 123 12.22 -3.09 -6.10
C LEU A 123 11.64 -1.69 -6.25
N PHE A 124 11.84 -0.81 -5.25
CA PHE A 124 11.42 0.59 -5.35
C PHE A 124 12.11 1.28 -6.52
N ILE A 125 13.44 1.20 -6.62
CA ILE A 125 14.20 1.84 -7.71
C ILE A 125 13.70 1.32 -9.07
N LYS A 126 13.49 0.00 -9.19
CA LYS A 126 12.98 -0.63 -10.40
C LYS A 126 11.57 -0.15 -10.77
N ASP A 127 10.65 -0.10 -9.81
CA ASP A 127 9.26 0.32 -10.02
C ASP A 127 9.15 1.77 -10.51
N TYR A 128 10.04 2.66 -10.05
CA TYR A 128 10.06 4.09 -10.42
C TYR A 128 11.17 4.47 -11.40
N ALA A 129 11.89 3.50 -11.97
CA ALA A 129 13.05 3.73 -12.83
C ALA A 129 12.76 4.70 -13.99
N SER A 130 11.57 4.58 -14.59
CA SER A 130 11.10 5.42 -15.69
C SER A 130 10.93 6.90 -15.35
N TYR A 131 10.92 7.27 -14.06
CA TYR A 131 10.88 8.67 -13.63
C TYR A 131 12.27 9.32 -13.57
N TYR A 132 13.35 8.53 -13.63
CA TYR A 132 14.71 9.01 -13.43
C TYR A 132 15.61 8.79 -14.66
N TYR A 133 15.34 7.74 -15.45
CA TYR A 133 16.16 7.37 -16.59
C TYR A 133 15.27 6.96 -17.77
N ASP A 134 15.56 7.49 -18.96
CA ASP A 134 14.96 7.00 -20.21
C ASP A 134 15.46 5.58 -20.56
N ASP A 135 16.68 5.23 -20.09
CA ASP A 135 17.37 3.94 -20.32
C ASP A 135 17.87 3.33 -19.00
N PHE A 136 16.98 2.73 -18.19
CA PHE A 136 17.42 2.00 -17.00
C PHE A 136 18.08 0.66 -17.39
N GLU A 137 19.38 0.70 -17.66
CA GLU A 137 20.22 -0.50 -17.77
C GLU A 137 20.30 -1.16 -16.38
N GLU A 138 19.63 -2.31 -16.24
CA GLU A 138 19.59 -3.15 -15.04
C GLU A 138 20.99 -3.72 -14.77
N LYS A 139 21.92 -2.87 -14.30
CA LYS A 139 23.15 -3.35 -13.68
C LYS A 139 22.76 -3.93 -12.34
N ARG A 140 22.55 -5.26 -12.33
CA ARG A 140 22.49 -6.08 -11.13
C ARG A 140 23.64 -5.64 -10.20
N CYS A 141 23.29 -4.88 -9.16
CA CYS A 141 24.13 -4.85 -7.98
C CYS A 141 24.02 -6.23 -7.31
N ILE A 142 25.17 -6.70 -6.85
CA ILE A 142 25.55 -8.09 -6.62
C ILE A 142 24.83 -8.67 -5.40
#